data_AF-A0A4U0X0Q5-F1
#
_entry.id   AF-A0A4U0X0Q5-F1
#
_cell.length_a   1.000
_cell.length_b   1.000
_cell.length_c   1.000
_cell.angle_alpha   90.00
_cell.angle_beta   90.00
_cell.angle_gamma   90.00
#
_symmetry.space_group_name_H-M   'P 1'
#
loop_
_entity.id
_entity.type
_entity.pdbx_description
1 polymer ?
#
loop_
_entity_poly.entity_id
_entity_poly.type
_entity_poly.pdbx_seq_one_letter_code
_entity_poly.pdbx_strand_id
1 'polypeptide(L)'
;MTINAVAGGTAGLTVASRLAEANFSVLLLEAGGFPDGYGLPWDSASLTSDMSDSSVDWNFTSLPIPGLNGRSVAQHRGLCLGGTSSINGLTYGRGSASIYDNWQAMGNPGWGWDAVQQYFERTTYLVPPPSEDHFRTYNSSLYNPSGGPAQLGYTNYNPPSLDAFVESLPSIDIPIAIDLNNGTNVGGKHELSWLAPANQTRVSSYSAFWNDTVSRPNFEGITFAVVQKILFRHSGNQEPVAYGVEYNFPFNGTSQTEVALANKKVIFSAGTLQTPQILQLSIPVVYDKCLRNSLNDVPTVQMILQSTDAASTNQFQQNMTAQMIAEVAKAQNPASPTDPLNTID
;
A
#
# COMPACT_ATOMS: atom_id res chain seq x y z
N MET A 1 15.34 21.33 -13.94
CA MET A 1 14.05 20.74 -13.53
C MET A 1 14.32 19.64 -12.52
N THR A 2 13.81 19.73 -11.29
CA THR A 2 14.08 18.70 -10.28
C THR A 2 13.15 17.53 -10.51
N ILE A 3 13.54 16.50 -11.26
CA ILE A 3 12.65 15.36 -11.50
C ILE A 3 12.71 14.41 -10.29
N ASN A 4 11.55 14.12 -9.70
CA ASN A 4 11.37 12.97 -8.81
C ASN A 4 10.55 11.93 -9.56
N ALA A 5 11.12 10.76 -9.84
CA ALA A 5 10.42 9.66 -10.52
C ALA A 5 9.63 8.86 -9.49
N VAL A 6 8.33 8.64 -9.73
CA VAL A 6 7.41 7.94 -8.82
C VAL A 6 6.52 6.96 -9.59
N ALA A 7 6.25 5.77 -9.03
CA ALA A 7 5.29 4.83 -9.62
C ALA A 7 3.83 5.20 -9.26
N GLY A 8 2.90 5.12 -10.20
CA GLY A 8 1.53 5.67 -10.10
C GLY A 8 0.49 4.94 -9.23
N GLY A 9 0.92 4.11 -8.28
CA GLY A 9 0.04 3.39 -7.35
C GLY A 9 -0.43 4.19 -6.14
N THR A 10 -1.10 3.52 -5.19
CA THR A 10 -1.69 4.13 -3.97
C THR A 10 -0.77 5.10 -3.24
N ALA A 11 0.45 4.64 -2.90
CA ALA A 11 1.42 5.46 -2.18
C ALA A 11 2.09 6.49 -3.10
N GLY A 12 2.45 6.08 -4.32
CA GLY A 12 3.26 6.92 -5.19
C GLY A 12 2.50 8.14 -5.72
N LEU A 13 1.22 7.99 -6.05
CA LEU A 13 0.41 9.14 -6.46
C LEU A 13 0.18 10.13 -5.31
N THR A 14 0.00 9.62 -4.07
CA THR A 14 -0.06 10.44 -2.86
C THR A 14 1.24 11.25 -2.68
N VAL A 15 2.40 10.59 -2.78
CA VAL A 15 3.71 11.26 -2.65
C VAL A 15 3.92 12.28 -3.76
N ALA A 16 3.62 11.92 -5.00
CA ALA A 16 3.78 12.79 -6.15
C ALA A 16 2.93 14.06 -6.03
N SER A 17 1.68 13.92 -5.56
CA SER A 17 0.78 15.04 -5.26
C SER A 17 1.37 15.99 -4.22
N ARG A 18 1.83 15.46 -3.08
CA ARG A 18 2.43 16.28 -2.01
C ARG A 18 3.74 16.95 -2.43
N LEU A 19 4.55 16.31 -3.27
CA LEU A 19 5.77 16.92 -3.83
C LEU A 19 5.42 18.05 -4.81
N ALA A 20 4.41 17.85 -5.65
CA ALA A 20 3.94 18.88 -6.57
C ALA A 20 3.34 20.08 -5.81
N GLU A 21 2.59 19.84 -4.73
CA GLU A 21 2.11 20.88 -3.80
C GLU A 21 3.24 21.67 -3.16
N ALA A 22 4.34 21.01 -2.80
CA ALA A 22 5.54 21.63 -2.28
C ALA A 22 6.44 22.25 -3.37
N ASN A 23 5.91 22.44 -4.58
CA ASN A 23 6.55 23.11 -5.72
C ASN A 23 7.82 22.42 -6.25
N PHE A 24 7.97 21.10 -6.02
CA PHE A 24 9.00 20.31 -6.70
C PHE A 24 8.53 19.96 -8.11
N SER A 25 9.45 19.85 -9.07
CA SER A 25 9.09 19.18 -10.33
C SER A 25 8.92 17.67 -10.06
N VAL A 26 7.94 17.04 -10.69
CA VAL A 26 7.62 15.63 -10.43
C VAL A 26 7.31 14.95 -11.75
N LEU A 27 7.91 13.78 -11.95
CA LEU A 27 7.57 12.87 -13.03
C LEU A 27 7.00 11.60 -12.42
N LEU A 28 5.76 11.28 -12.75
CA LEU A 28 5.13 10.03 -12.35
C LEU A 28 5.10 9.08 -13.55
N LEU A 29 5.57 7.86 -13.38
CA LEU A 29 5.58 6.80 -14.39
C LEU A 29 4.64 5.69 -13.93
N GLU A 30 3.59 5.40 -14.69
CA GLU A 30 2.64 4.34 -14.39
C GLU A 30 2.62 3.33 -15.52
N ALA A 31 2.75 2.05 -15.19
CA ALA A 31 2.76 0.96 -16.17
C ALA A 31 1.40 0.73 -16.83
N GLY A 32 0.31 0.99 -16.10
CA GLY A 32 -1.05 0.90 -16.62
C GLY A 32 -1.56 2.21 -17.24
N GLY A 33 -2.81 2.15 -17.71
CA GLY A 33 -3.54 3.30 -18.22
C GLY A 33 -4.35 4.04 -17.16
N PHE A 34 -5.26 4.89 -17.62
CA PHE A 34 -6.28 5.51 -16.76
C PHE A 34 -7.31 4.46 -16.36
N PRO A 35 -7.69 4.35 -15.08
CA PRO A 35 -8.72 3.43 -14.66
C PRO A 35 -9.97 3.63 -15.53
N ASP A 36 -10.55 4.84 -15.59
CA ASP A 36 -11.81 5.16 -16.29
C ASP A 36 -11.98 4.59 -17.73
N GLY A 37 -10.89 4.30 -18.45
CA GLY A 37 -10.91 3.73 -19.80
C GLY A 37 -11.20 2.21 -19.88
N TYR A 38 -11.21 1.49 -18.77
CA TYR A 38 -11.37 0.02 -18.71
C TYR A 38 -12.80 -0.50 -18.44
N GLY A 39 -13.82 0.37 -18.36
CA GLY A 39 -15.22 -0.02 -18.13
C GLY A 39 -15.49 -0.83 -16.85
N LEU A 40 -14.61 -0.78 -15.85
CA LEU A 40 -14.88 -1.40 -14.55
C LEU A 40 -16.00 -0.63 -13.85
N PRO A 41 -16.81 -1.29 -13.01
CA PRO A 41 -17.81 -0.60 -12.21
C PRO A 41 -17.11 0.14 -11.05
N TRP A 42 -16.35 1.21 -11.36
CA TRP A 42 -15.78 2.13 -10.35
C TRP A 42 -16.88 2.86 -9.56
N ASP A 43 -18.10 2.83 -10.09
CA ASP A 43 -19.32 3.38 -9.53
C ASP A 43 -20.09 2.38 -8.65
N SER A 44 -19.64 1.13 -8.54
CA SER A 44 -20.25 0.12 -7.69
C SER A 44 -19.35 -0.22 -6.51
N ALA A 45 -19.90 -0.12 -5.30
CA ALA A 45 -19.27 -0.63 -4.08
C ALA A 45 -19.04 -2.16 -4.10
N SER A 46 -19.61 -2.86 -5.08
CA SER A 46 -19.58 -4.31 -5.22
C SER A 46 -18.46 -4.78 -6.17
N LEU A 47 -17.19 -4.50 -5.86
CA LEU A 47 -16.08 -5.25 -6.47
C LEU A 47 -15.79 -6.50 -5.65
N THR A 48 -16.73 -7.45 -5.70
CA THR A 48 -16.55 -8.84 -5.21
C THR A 48 -16.36 -9.83 -6.37
N SER A 49 -16.33 -9.36 -7.61
CA SER A 49 -16.08 -10.21 -8.79
C SER A 49 -14.59 -10.49 -8.94
N ASP A 50 -14.26 -11.73 -9.29
CA ASP A 50 -12.92 -12.15 -9.69
C ASP A 50 -12.39 -11.21 -10.79
N MET A 51 -11.33 -10.46 -10.47
CA MET A 51 -10.65 -9.54 -11.40
C MET A 51 -9.56 -10.24 -12.22
N SER A 52 -9.43 -11.56 -12.08
CA SER A 52 -8.52 -12.37 -12.89
C SER A 52 -8.76 -12.10 -14.38
N ASP A 53 -7.66 -11.99 -15.13
CA ASP A 53 -7.64 -11.69 -16.57
C ASP A 53 -8.26 -10.34 -16.99
N SER A 54 -8.50 -9.43 -16.04
CA SER A 54 -8.83 -8.04 -16.38
C SER A 54 -7.58 -7.27 -16.83
N SER A 55 -7.75 -6.32 -17.75
CA SER A 55 -6.67 -5.48 -18.28
C SER A 55 -6.10 -4.48 -17.27
N VAL A 56 -6.67 -4.42 -16.07
CA VAL A 56 -6.26 -3.57 -14.94
C VAL A 56 -5.63 -4.36 -13.80
N ASP A 57 -5.43 -5.66 -13.95
CA ASP A 57 -4.71 -6.49 -13.00
C ASP A 57 -3.39 -6.95 -13.61
N TRP A 58 -2.31 -6.89 -12.81
CA TRP A 58 -1.04 -7.52 -13.16
C TRP A 58 -1.13 -9.05 -13.26
N ASN A 59 -2.19 -9.65 -12.70
CA ASN A 59 -2.49 -11.09 -12.78
C ASN A 59 -1.35 -11.97 -12.26
N PHE A 60 -0.70 -11.53 -11.17
CA PHE A 60 0.34 -12.33 -10.54
C PHE A 60 -0.27 -13.60 -9.92
N THR A 61 0.43 -14.72 -10.08
CA THR A 61 0.05 -15.99 -9.46
C THR A 61 1.24 -16.54 -8.68
N SER A 62 1.01 -17.00 -7.45
CA SER A 62 2.07 -17.62 -6.67
C SER A 62 2.55 -18.93 -7.31
N LEU A 63 3.76 -19.36 -6.97
CA LEU A 63 4.13 -20.76 -7.13
C LEU A 63 3.22 -21.64 -6.26
N PRO A 64 3.11 -22.96 -6.54
CA PRO A 64 2.43 -23.91 -5.66
C PRO A 64 2.93 -23.82 -4.22
N ILE A 65 2.01 -23.60 -3.27
CA ILE A 65 2.35 -23.42 -1.85
C ILE A 65 2.15 -24.75 -1.11
N PRO A 66 3.21 -25.38 -0.53
CA PRO A 66 3.09 -26.65 0.18
C PRO A 66 2.07 -26.61 1.33
N GLY A 67 2.08 -25.55 2.13
CA GLY A 67 1.12 -25.34 3.22
C GLY A 67 -0.34 -25.15 2.77
N LEU A 68 -0.59 -25.02 1.47
CA LEU A 68 -1.94 -24.94 0.89
C LEU A 68 -2.26 -26.15 -0.01
N ASN A 69 -1.67 -27.32 0.26
CA ASN A 69 -1.81 -28.55 -0.54
C ASN A 69 -1.40 -28.36 -2.01
N GLY A 70 -0.36 -27.59 -2.26
CA GLY A 70 0.16 -27.34 -3.60
C GLY A 70 -0.70 -26.39 -4.44
N ARG A 71 -1.70 -25.72 -3.86
CA ARG A 71 -2.47 -24.69 -4.58
C ARG A 71 -1.60 -23.47 -4.87
N SER A 72 -1.80 -22.89 -6.04
CA SER A 72 -1.37 -21.53 -6.38
C SER A 72 -2.46 -20.54 -6.00
N VAL A 73 -2.06 -19.31 -5.66
CA VAL A 73 -2.96 -18.25 -5.21
C VAL A 73 -2.77 -17.02 -6.09
N ALA A 74 -3.87 -16.47 -6.60
CA ALA A 74 -3.89 -15.20 -7.31
C ALA A 74 -3.46 -14.05 -6.39
N GLN A 75 -2.68 -13.12 -6.92
CA GLN A 75 -2.10 -11.98 -6.21
C GLN A 75 -2.47 -10.69 -6.95
N HIS A 76 -3.74 -10.32 -6.92
CA HIS A 76 -4.27 -9.16 -7.63
C HIS A 76 -3.50 -7.87 -7.30
N ARG A 77 -3.03 -7.15 -8.31
CA ARG A 77 -2.35 -5.85 -8.19
C ARG A 77 -2.84 -4.94 -9.30
N GLY A 78 -3.21 -3.71 -8.96
CA GLY A 78 -3.72 -2.77 -9.97
C GLY A 78 -2.64 -2.36 -10.98
N LEU A 79 -2.95 -2.52 -12.26
CA LEU A 79 -2.21 -2.06 -13.44
C LEU A 79 -2.96 -0.88 -14.05
N CYS A 80 -3.01 0.24 -13.32
CA CYS A 80 -3.60 1.50 -13.76
C CYS A 80 -3.18 2.62 -12.80
N LEU A 81 -3.44 3.87 -13.17
CA LEU A 81 -3.31 4.98 -12.23
C LEU A 81 -4.14 4.73 -10.97
N GLY A 82 -3.50 4.96 -9.83
CA GLY A 82 -4.01 4.65 -8.50
C GLY A 82 -3.72 3.21 -8.04
N GLY A 83 -3.18 2.36 -8.91
CA GLY A 83 -2.77 0.99 -8.62
C GLY A 83 -3.86 0.19 -7.91
N THR A 84 -3.50 -0.57 -6.88
CA THR A 84 -4.45 -1.44 -6.18
C THR A 84 -5.59 -0.67 -5.50
N SER A 85 -5.46 0.63 -5.18
CA SER A 85 -6.61 1.40 -4.66
C SER A 85 -7.74 1.55 -5.68
N SER A 86 -7.44 1.44 -6.98
CA SER A 86 -8.42 1.49 -8.06
C SER A 86 -9.19 0.17 -8.24
N ILE A 87 -8.75 -0.93 -7.61
CA ILE A 87 -9.37 -2.27 -7.74
C ILE A 87 -9.64 -2.99 -6.40
N ASN A 88 -9.30 -2.40 -5.24
CA ASN A 88 -9.45 -3.05 -3.93
C ASN A 88 -10.94 -3.19 -3.49
N GLY A 89 -11.16 -3.91 -2.39
CA GLY A 89 -12.49 -4.09 -1.78
C GLY A 89 -13.03 -2.89 -0.98
N LEU A 90 -12.48 -1.68 -1.15
CA LEU A 90 -12.94 -0.42 -0.54
C LEU A 90 -12.89 -0.31 0.98
N THR A 91 -12.68 -1.37 1.76
CA THR A 91 -12.60 -1.28 3.22
C THR A 91 -11.52 -0.29 3.68
N TYR A 92 -11.91 0.60 4.60
CA TYR A 92 -11.00 1.48 5.34
C TYR A 92 -10.81 0.96 6.76
N GLY A 93 -9.56 0.71 7.13
CA GLY A 93 -9.16 0.38 8.49
C GLY A 93 -7.76 0.89 8.78
N ARG A 94 -7.57 1.53 9.92
CA ARG A 94 -6.25 1.80 10.51
C ARG A 94 -5.75 0.55 11.23
N GLY A 95 -4.44 0.38 11.39
CA GLY A 95 -3.90 -0.69 12.22
C GLY A 95 -3.99 -0.40 13.72
N SER A 96 -3.65 -1.39 14.54
CA SER A 96 -3.56 -1.21 16.00
C SER A 96 -2.37 -0.32 16.34
N ALA A 97 -2.52 0.54 17.37
CA ALA A 97 -1.46 1.42 17.84
C ALA A 97 -0.16 0.66 18.13
N SER A 98 -0.28 -0.53 18.73
CA SER A 98 0.84 -1.43 19.03
C SER A 98 1.70 -1.79 17.81
N ILE A 99 1.14 -1.86 16.59
CA ILE A 99 1.91 -2.16 15.38
C ILE A 99 2.83 -0.99 15.03
N TYR A 100 2.31 0.24 15.09
CA TYR A 100 3.06 1.46 14.79
C TYR A 100 4.08 1.78 15.88
N ASP A 101 3.68 1.65 17.14
CA ASP A 101 4.58 1.83 18.28
C ASP A 101 5.71 0.81 18.26
N ASN A 102 5.42 -0.43 17.83
CA ASN A 102 6.46 -1.41 17.58
C ASN A 102 7.39 -0.93 16.47
N TRP A 103 6.90 -0.48 15.30
CA TRP A 103 7.78 0.09 14.26
C TRP A 103 8.71 1.17 14.80
N GLN A 104 8.20 2.07 15.64
CA GLN A 104 9.04 3.09 16.29
C GLN A 104 10.08 2.48 17.22
N ALA A 105 9.69 1.53 18.07
CA ALA A 105 10.58 0.80 18.96
C ALA A 105 11.68 0.02 18.20
N MET A 106 11.42 -0.37 16.95
CA MET A 106 12.41 -0.97 16.04
C MET A 106 13.46 0.02 15.52
N GLY A 107 13.46 1.27 16.00
CA GLY A 107 14.43 2.29 15.59
C GLY A 107 13.95 3.18 14.45
N ASN A 108 12.63 3.28 14.24
CA ASN A 108 12.02 4.09 13.19
C ASN A 108 11.33 5.32 13.78
N PRO A 109 12.07 6.38 14.15
CA PRO A 109 11.48 7.55 14.79
C PRO A 109 10.41 8.19 13.90
N GLY A 110 9.29 8.59 14.51
CA GLY A 110 8.18 9.22 13.80
C GLY A 110 7.19 8.24 13.14
N TRP A 111 7.37 6.93 13.35
CA TRP A 111 6.43 5.89 12.89
C TRP A 111 5.53 5.33 14.00
N GLY A 112 5.58 5.90 15.21
CA GLY A 112 4.68 5.54 16.32
C GLY A 112 3.25 6.00 16.07
N TRP A 113 2.29 5.44 16.82
CA TRP A 113 0.85 5.67 16.63
C TRP A 113 0.48 7.15 16.57
N ASP A 114 0.93 7.93 17.57
CA ASP A 114 0.67 9.36 17.67
C ASP A 114 1.19 10.13 16.44
N ALA A 115 2.33 9.71 15.90
CA ALA A 115 2.96 10.34 14.75
C ALA A 115 2.30 9.92 13.43
N VAL A 116 1.71 8.73 13.32
CA VAL A 116 1.03 8.29 12.09
C VAL A 116 -0.42 8.77 12.00
N GLN A 117 -1.10 8.99 13.14
CA GLN A 117 -2.49 9.44 13.16
C GLN A 117 -2.73 10.71 12.35
N GLN A 118 -1.85 11.71 12.52
CA GLN A 118 -1.91 12.96 11.75
C GLN A 118 -1.88 12.74 10.23
N TYR A 119 -1.23 11.68 9.75
CA TYR A 119 -1.17 11.39 8.31
C TYR A 119 -2.44 10.72 7.80
N PHE A 120 -3.15 9.95 8.64
CA PHE A 120 -4.49 9.47 8.29
C PHE A 120 -5.43 10.65 8.05
N GLU A 121 -5.47 11.60 8.98
CA GLU A 121 -6.31 12.81 8.85
C GLU A 121 -5.90 13.69 7.66
N ARG A 122 -4.60 13.82 7.38
CA ARG A 122 -4.12 14.55 6.18
C ARG A 122 -4.42 13.85 4.87
N THR A 123 -4.75 12.57 4.90
CA THR A 123 -5.06 11.78 3.70
C THR A 123 -6.57 11.73 3.46
N THR A 124 -7.36 11.65 4.53
CA THR A 124 -8.77 11.31 4.45
C THR A 124 -9.70 12.35 5.06
N TYR A 125 -10.91 12.45 4.53
CA TYR A 125 -12.02 13.17 5.12
C TYR A 125 -13.25 12.26 5.22
N LEU A 126 -13.83 12.13 6.41
CA LEU A 126 -15.05 11.35 6.62
C LEU A 126 -16.27 12.20 6.29
N VAL A 127 -17.13 11.70 5.41
CA VAL A 127 -18.50 12.20 5.25
C VAL A 127 -19.38 11.40 6.21
N PRO A 128 -19.89 12.01 7.30
CA PRO A 128 -20.70 11.30 8.28
C PRO A 128 -21.98 10.73 7.66
N PRO A 129 -22.48 9.59 8.16
CA PRO A 129 -23.76 9.06 7.70
C PRO A 129 -24.90 10.03 8.07
N PRO A 130 -25.96 10.10 7.25
CA PRO A 130 -27.10 11.01 7.48
C PRO A 130 -27.90 10.67 8.75
N SER A 131 -27.82 9.42 9.24
CA SER A 131 -28.29 8.99 10.56
C SER A 131 -27.28 8.01 11.18
N GLU A 132 -27.14 8.04 12.51
CA GLU A 132 -26.44 6.99 13.25
C GLU A 132 -27.30 5.72 13.29
N ASP A 133 -27.42 5.06 12.14
CA ASP A 133 -28.21 3.84 11.99
C ASP A 133 -27.40 2.60 12.41
N HIS A 134 -28.00 1.83 13.32
CA HIS A 134 -27.64 0.51 13.86
C HIS A 134 -26.17 0.29 14.20
N PHE A 135 -25.23 0.26 13.25
CA PHE A 135 -23.77 0.08 13.51
C PHE A 135 -22.85 0.95 12.64
N ARG A 136 -23.40 2.00 12.00
CA ARG A 136 -22.65 3.01 11.23
C ARG A 136 -22.19 4.17 12.11
N THR A 137 -21.70 3.85 13.30
CA THR A 137 -21.20 4.80 14.28
C THR A 137 -19.80 5.29 13.90
N TYR A 138 -19.28 6.34 14.49
CA TYR A 138 -17.87 6.73 14.36
C TYR A 138 -17.45 7.58 15.55
N ASN A 139 -16.15 7.64 15.84
CA ASN A 139 -15.63 8.60 16.81
C ASN A 139 -15.12 9.84 16.07
N SER A 140 -15.86 10.94 16.19
CA SER A 140 -15.54 12.21 15.51
C SER A 140 -14.16 12.77 15.87
N SER A 141 -13.59 12.42 17.04
CA SER A 141 -12.25 12.88 17.43
C SER A 141 -11.13 12.27 16.60
N LEU A 142 -11.40 11.22 15.80
CA LEU A 142 -10.41 10.54 14.96
C LEU A 142 -10.33 11.10 13.54
N TYR A 143 -11.24 12.01 13.18
CA TYR A 143 -11.41 12.50 11.83
C TYR A 143 -11.44 14.01 11.82
N ASN A 144 -10.58 14.60 11.01
CA ASN A 144 -10.58 16.04 10.80
C ASN A 144 -11.63 16.41 9.74
N PRO A 145 -12.61 17.28 10.04
CA PRO A 145 -13.59 17.74 9.04
C PRO A 145 -12.99 18.55 7.88
N SER A 146 -11.75 19.01 8.02
CA SER A 146 -10.95 19.63 6.96
C SER A 146 -9.76 18.74 6.58
N GLY A 147 -9.96 17.43 6.64
CA GLY A 147 -8.96 16.42 6.34
C GLY A 147 -8.54 16.37 4.87
N GLY A 148 -7.87 15.28 4.50
CA GLY A 148 -7.33 15.10 3.15
C GLY A 148 -8.38 14.86 2.06
N PRO A 149 -7.94 14.82 0.80
CA PRO A 149 -8.84 14.82 -0.36
C PRO A 149 -9.58 13.49 -0.58
N ALA A 150 -9.16 12.40 0.07
CA ALA A 150 -9.79 11.10 -0.10
C ALA A 150 -11.00 10.95 0.85
N GLN A 151 -12.21 10.87 0.28
CA GLN A 151 -13.43 10.68 1.06
C GLN A 151 -13.53 9.27 1.64
N LEU A 152 -14.07 9.22 2.86
CA LEU A 152 -14.54 8.01 3.52
C LEU A 152 -16.04 8.13 3.77
N GLY A 153 -16.73 7.01 3.77
CA GLY A 153 -18.12 6.95 4.21
C GLY A 153 -18.70 5.55 4.16
N TYR A 154 -20.00 5.48 4.46
CA TYR A 154 -20.75 4.25 4.50
C TYR A 154 -21.50 4.00 3.18
N THR A 155 -21.69 2.72 2.85
CA THR A 155 -22.62 2.30 1.82
C THR A 155 -24.04 2.75 2.18
N ASN A 156 -24.84 3.05 1.16
CA ASN A 156 -26.24 3.44 1.34
C ASN A 156 -27.17 2.24 1.64
N TYR A 157 -26.66 1.01 1.57
CA TYR A 157 -27.39 -0.21 1.84
C TYR A 157 -26.49 -1.25 2.53
N ASN A 158 -27.02 -1.84 3.61
CA ASN A 158 -26.50 -3.06 4.21
C ASN A 158 -27.65 -4.08 4.28
N PRO A 159 -27.43 -5.35 3.88
CA PRO A 159 -28.44 -6.38 4.05
C PRO A 159 -28.67 -6.68 5.54
N PRO A 160 -29.90 -7.07 5.96
CA PRO A 160 -30.21 -7.37 7.36
C PRO A 160 -29.32 -8.44 8.00
N SER A 161 -28.69 -9.31 7.19
CA SER A 161 -27.74 -10.30 7.68
C SER A 161 -26.46 -9.69 8.25
N LEU A 162 -26.02 -8.52 7.78
CA LEU A 162 -24.86 -7.83 8.36
C LEU A 162 -25.20 -7.20 9.71
N ASP A 163 -26.41 -6.62 9.86
CA ASP A 163 -26.89 -6.13 11.16
C ASP A 163 -26.97 -7.27 12.17
N ALA A 164 -27.62 -8.38 11.79
CA ALA A 164 -27.75 -9.56 12.65
C ALA A 164 -26.39 -10.16 13.04
N PHE A 165 -25.39 -10.12 12.14
CA PHE A 165 -24.03 -10.54 12.46
C PHE A 165 -23.43 -9.69 13.58
N VAL A 166 -23.46 -8.35 13.45
CA VAL A 166 -22.91 -7.43 14.46
C VAL A 166 -23.69 -7.54 15.79
N GLU A 167 -25.01 -7.64 15.73
CA GLU A 167 -25.88 -7.84 16.90
C GLU A 167 -25.58 -9.13 17.67
N SER A 168 -25.12 -10.17 16.99
CA SER A 168 -24.81 -11.46 17.61
C SER A 168 -23.49 -11.46 18.37
N LEU A 169 -22.55 -10.56 18.05
CA LEU A 169 -21.19 -10.56 18.60
C LEU A 169 -21.13 -10.51 20.14
N PRO A 170 -21.96 -9.73 20.85
CA PRO A 170 -21.98 -9.74 22.30
C PRO A 170 -22.31 -11.09 22.93
N SER A 171 -22.95 -12.03 22.21
CA SER A 171 -23.24 -13.37 22.72
C SER A 171 -21.99 -14.24 22.92
N ILE A 172 -20.85 -13.83 22.35
CA ILE A 172 -19.53 -14.45 22.51
C ILE A 172 -18.51 -13.44 23.06
N ASP A 173 -18.97 -12.46 23.84
CA ASP A 173 -18.16 -11.44 24.51
C ASP A 173 -17.36 -10.51 23.57
N ILE A 174 -17.75 -10.42 22.29
CA ILE A 174 -17.17 -9.45 21.35
C ILE A 174 -18.01 -8.16 21.40
N PRO A 175 -17.44 -7.02 21.81
CA PRO A 175 -18.20 -5.78 21.95
C PRO A 175 -18.57 -5.17 20.59
N ILE A 176 -19.66 -4.42 20.57
CA ILE A 176 -20.00 -3.57 19.42
C ILE A 176 -19.16 -2.28 19.52
N ALA A 177 -18.34 -2.02 18.51
CA ALA A 177 -17.41 -0.90 18.50
C ALA A 177 -18.08 0.39 18.00
N ILE A 178 -17.80 1.52 18.66
CA ILE A 178 -18.13 2.85 18.12
C ILE A 178 -17.23 3.14 16.91
N ASP A 179 -15.94 2.82 17.03
CA ASP A 179 -14.97 2.98 15.95
C ASP A 179 -13.85 1.95 16.12
N LEU A 180 -13.37 1.41 15.00
CA LEU A 180 -12.24 0.48 14.97
C LEU A 180 -10.93 1.21 14.63
N ASN A 181 -10.96 2.50 14.29
CA ASN A 181 -9.80 3.27 13.83
C ASN A 181 -9.11 4.07 14.95
N ASN A 182 -9.43 3.79 16.21
CA ASN A 182 -8.85 4.47 17.39
C ASN A 182 -7.52 3.87 17.85
N GLY A 183 -6.96 2.88 17.13
CA GLY A 183 -5.75 2.16 17.49
C GLY A 183 -5.99 0.95 18.38
N THR A 184 -7.24 0.70 18.76
CA THR A 184 -7.73 -0.53 19.40
C THR A 184 -8.78 -1.16 18.50
N ASN A 185 -8.34 -1.97 17.56
CA ASN A 185 -9.18 -2.64 16.54
C ASN A 185 -9.96 -3.84 17.10
N VAL A 186 -10.67 -3.69 18.22
CA VAL A 186 -11.41 -4.78 18.87
C VAL A 186 -12.91 -4.48 18.85
N GLY A 187 -13.70 -5.50 18.49
CA GLY A 187 -15.15 -5.44 18.42
C GLY A 187 -15.69 -5.58 17.00
N GLY A 188 -16.99 -5.36 16.83
CA GLY A 188 -17.64 -5.37 15.52
C GLY A 188 -18.56 -4.18 15.29
N LYS A 189 -18.64 -3.78 14.03
CA LYS A 189 -19.49 -2.70 13.52
C LYS A 189 -19.56 -2.80 12.00
N HIS A 190 -20.36 -1.95 11.35
CA HIS A 190 -20.29 -1.80 9.90
C HIS A 190 -18.98 -1.17 9.46
N GLU A 191 -18.44 -1.67 8.37
CA GLU A 191 -17.18 -1.19 7.81
C GLU A 191 -17.31 0.24 7.28
N LEU A 192 -16.27 1.04 7.50
CA LEU A 192 -16.09 2.31 6.82
C LEU A 192 -15.39 2.04 5.48
N SER A 193 -15.74 2.77 4.43
CA SER A 193 -15.24 2.51 3.08
C SER A 193 -14.59 3.74 2.44
N TRP A 194 -13.63 3.50 1.55
CA TRP A 194 -13.07 4.45 0.59
C TRP A 194 -14.10 4.78 -0.51
N LEU A 195 -15.13 5.51 -0.14
CA LEU A 195 -16.34 5.73 -0.92
C LEU A 195 -16.79 7.18 -0.79
N ALA A 196 -17.28 7.77 -1.88
CA ALA A 196 -17.99 9.04 -1.86
C ALA A 196 -19.49 8.79 -1.62
N PRO A 197 -20.07 9.12 -0.44
CA PRO A 197 -21.44 8.69 -0.14
C PRO A 197 -22.52 9.31 -1.01
N ALA A 198 -22.27 10.50 -1.56
CA ALA A 198 -23.24 11.25 -2.36
C ALA A 198 -23.66 10.52 -3.65
N ASN A 199 -22.74 9.76 -4.24
CA ASN A 199 -22.93 9.05 -5.50
C ASN A 199 -22.53 7.57 -5.41
N GLN A 200 -22.07 7.10 -4.24
CA GLN A 200 -21.65 5.72 -3.98
C GLN A 200 -20.51 5.24 -4.88
N THR A 201 -19.64 6.16 -5.34
CA THR A 201 -18.49 5.82 -6.20
C THR A 201 -17.23 5.59 -5.38
N ARG A 202 -16.34 4.72 -5.89
CA ARG A 202 -15.00 4.46 -5.34
C ARG A 202 -14.18 5.73 -5.17
N VAL A 203 -13.47 5.81 -4.05
CA VAL A 203 -12.37 6.75 -3.84
C VAL A 203 -11.07 5.98 -3.90
N SER A 204 -10.32 6.15 -4.99
CA SER A 204 -8.96 5.63 -5.11
C SER A 204 -7.96 6.77 -4.97
N SER A 205 -6.67 6.44 -4.90
CA SER A 205 -5.65 7.50 -4.99
C SER A 205 -5.71 8.25 -6.33
N TYR A 206 -6.19 7.62 -7.41
CA TYR A 206 -6.44 8.30 -8.69
C TYR A 206 -7.52 9.39 -8.53
N SER A 207 -8.72 9.04 -8.07
CA SER A 207 -9.78 10.04 -7.92
C SER A 207 -9.48 11.09 -6.83
N ALA A 208 -8.73 10.72 -5.79
CA ALA A 208 -8.38 11.63 -4.70
C ALA A 208 -7.22 12.58 -5.00
N PHE A 209 -6.21 12.17 -5.77
CA PHE A 209 -4.97 12.93 -5.92
C PHE A 209 -4.63 13.29 -7.38
N TRP A 210 -5.02 12.50 -8.38
CA TRP A 210 -4.58 12.73 -9.76
C TRP A 210 -5.11 14.04 -10.34
N ASN A 211 -6.41 14.29 -10.24
CA ASN A 211 -7.07 15.43 -10.90
C ASN A 211 -6.49 16.78 -10.48
N ASP A 212 -6.26 16.97 -9.18
CA ASP A 212 -5.65 18.20 -8.64
C ASP A 212 -4.14 18.29 -8.91
N THR A 213 -3.49 17.15 -9.15
CA THR A 213 -2.04 17.10 -9.36
C THR A 213 -1.68 17.32 -10.82
N VAL A 214 -2.42 16.71 -11.75
CA VAL A 214 -2.15 16.76 -13.20
C VAL A 214 -2.31 18.16 -13.80
N SER A 215 -3.12 19.02 -13.17
CA SER A 215 -3.29 20.41 -13.59
C SER A 215 -2.12 21.33 -13.19
N ARG A 216 -1.17 20.83 -12.39
CA ARG A 216 -0.05 21.63 -11.88
C ARG A 216 1.06 21.75 -12.93
N PRO A 217 1.64 22.95 -13.13
CA PRO A 217 2.67 23.17 -14.17
C PRO A 217 4.00 22.47 -13.86
N ASN A 218 4.20 22.02 -12.63
CA ASN A 218 5.40 21.32 -12.16
C ASN A 218 5.21 19.80 -12.06
N PHE A 219 4.14 19.24 -12.61
CA PHE A 219 3.88 17.80 -12.59
C PHE A 219 3.71 17.26 -14.02
N GLU A 220 4.31 16.12 -14.28
CA GLU A 220 4.11 15.33 -15.49
C GLU A 220 3.84 13.89 -15.09
N GLY A 221 2.80 13.28 -15.68
CA GLY A 221 2.47 11.88 -15.47
C GLY A 221 2.40 11.15 -16.81
N ILE A 222 3.15 10.06 -16.94
CA ILE A 222 3.21 9.23 -18.14
C ILE A 222 2.63 7.86 -17.79
N THR A 223 1.50 7.52 -18.41
CA THR A 223 0.86 6.20 -18.36
C THR A 223 1.47 5.25 -19.38
N PHE A 224 1.23 3.95 -19.23
CA PHE A 224 1.85 2.90 -20.05
C PHE A 224 3.40 2.93 -20.05
N ALA A 225 3.99 3.50 -19.00
CA ALA A 225 5.43 3.63 -18.79
C ALA A 225 5.92 2.59 -17.76
N VAL A 226 6.49 1.49 -18.25
CA VAL A 226 7.00 0.39 -17.43
C VAL A 226 8.46 0.64 -17.06
N VAL A 227 8.72 1.03 -15.81
CA VAL A 227 10.08 1.16 -15.27
C VAL A 227 10.79 -0.19 -15.29
N GLN A 228 11.95 -0.25 -15.93
CA GLN A 228 12.77 -1.46 -16.06
C GLN A 228 13.80 -1.56 -14.94
N LYS A 229 14.48 -0.45 -14.64
CA LYS A 229 15.52 -0.38 -13.61
C LYS A 229 15.78 1.08 -13.19
N ILE A 230 16.39 1.22 -12.01
CA ILE A 230 16.96 2.44 -11.48
C ILE A 230 18.40 2.54 -11.96
N LEU A 231 18.81 3.76 -12.30
CA LEU A 231 20.17 4.07 -12.71
C LEU A 231 20.96 4.61 -11.51
N PHE A 232 22.06 3.95 -11.19
CA PHE A 232 22.95 4.32 -10.09
C PHE A 232 24.32 4.77 -10.60
N ARG A 233 24.88 5.82 -9.99
CA ARG A 233 26.29 6.20 -10.11
C ARG A 233 27.05 5.64 -8.92
N HIS A 234 28.21 5.04 -9.20
CA HIS A 234 29.14 4.56 -8.20
C HIS A 234 30.42 5.39 -8.29
N SER A 235 30.95 5.82 -7.14
CA SER A 235 32.24 6.53 -7.08
C SER A 235 33.07 5.95 -5.94
N GLY A 236 34.00 5.05 -6.26
CA GLY A 236 34.84 4.39 -5.27
C GLY A 236 34.02 3.64 -4.21
N ASN A 237 34.35 3.86 -2.93
CA ASN A 237 33.65 3.27 -1.78
C ASN A 237 32.48 4.14 -1.27
N GLN A 238 31.95 5.04 -2.08
CA GLN A 238 30.81 5.87 -1.69
C GLN A 238 29.49 5.13 -1.92
N GLU A 239 28.50 5.47 -1.09
CA GLU A 239 27.12 5.02 -1.25
C GLU A 239 26.61 5.32 -2.68
N PRO A 240 25.99 4.34 -3.37
CA PRO A 240 25.46 4.51 -4.70
C PRO A 240 24.39 5.60 -4.74
N VAL A 241 24.48 6.46 -5.75
CA VAL A 241 23.55 7.57 -5.94
C VAL A 241 22.61 7.27 -7.10
N ALA A 242 21.33 7.07 -6.80
CA ALA A 242 20.28 6.98 -7.81
C ALA A 242 20.17 8.32 -8.54
N TYR A 243 20.29 8.31 -9.87
CA TYR A 243 20.26 9.53 -10.69
C TYR A 243 19.20 9.50 -11.79
N GLY A 244 18.40 8.44 -11.87
CA GLY A 244 17.34 8.31 -12.85
C GLY A 244 16.75 6.91 -12.92
N VAL A 245 15.87 6.72 -13.89
CA VAL A 245 15.25 5.43 -14.21
C VAL A 245 15.22 5.22 -15.71
N GLU A 246 15.36 3.96 -16.13
CA GLU A 246 15.10 3.51 -17.49
C GLU A 246 13.68 2.92 -17.53
N TYR A 247 12.87 3.32 -18.50
CA TYR A 247 11.50 2.84 -18.65
C TYR A 247 11.15 2.60 -20.11
N ASN A 248 10.22 1.67 -20.33
CA ASN A 248 9.64 1.41 -21.63
C ASN A 248 8.26 2.05 -21.73
N PHE A 249 7.94 2.67 -22.86
CA PHE A 249 6.63 3.25 -23.11
C PHE A 249 6.24 3.10 -24.59
N PRO A 250 4.94 3.06 -24.92
CA PRO A 250 4.49 3.01 -26.30
C PRO A 250 4.61 4.38 -26.97
N PHE A 251 5.29 4.42 -28.12
CA PHE A 251 5.35 5.59 -29.00
C PHE A 251 5.14 5.15 -30.45
N ASN A 252 4.15 5.75 -31.13
CA ASN A 252 3.77 5.40 -32.52
C ASN A 252 3.55 3.89 -32.74
N GLY A 253 2.96 3.20 -31.78
CA GLY A 253 2.69 1.75 -31.86
C GLY A 253 3.90 0.85 -31.62
N THR A 254 5.06 1.41 -31.26
CA THR A 254 6.28 0.66 -30.93
C THR A 254 6.69 0.90 -29.49
N SER A 255 7.24 -0.11 -28.82
CA SER A 255 7.87 0.06 -27.52
C SER A 255 9.17 0.83 -27.68
N GLN A 256 9.32 1.93 -26.96
CA GLN A 256 10.56 2.70 -26.89
C GLN A 256 11.11 2.71 -25.47
N THR A 257 12.43 2.67 -25.36
CA THR A 257 13.16 2.77 -24.09
C THR A 257 13.66 4.19 -23.91
N GLU A 258 13.34 4.80 -22.78
CA GLU A 258 13.74 6.16 -22.43
C GLU A 258 14.39 6.22 -21.05
N VAL A 259 15.09 7.33 -20.80
CA VAL A 259 15.75 7.61 -19.52
C VAL A 259 15.21 8.89 -18.92
N ALA A 260 14.61 8.78 -17.74
CA ALA A 260 14.24 9.92 -16.93
C ALA A 260 15.32 10.19 -15.88
N LEU A 261 16.03 11.33 -16.00
CA LEU A 261 17.06 11.74 -15.05
C LEU A 261 16.45 12.47 -13.86
N ALA A 262 16.81 12.05 -12.64
CA ALA A 262 16.38 12.67 -11.40
C ALA A 262 17.50 13.54 -10.81
N ASN A 263 17.19 14.83 -10.56
CA ASN A 263 18.18 15.76 -10.00
C ASN A 263 18.19 15.81 -8.46
N LYS A 264 17.22 15.17 -7.79
CA LYS A 264 17.18 15.08 -6.32
C LYS A 264 16.98 13.67 -5.82
N LYS A 265 15.83 13.06 -6.10
CA LYS A 265 15.48 11.73 -5.58
C LYS A 265 14.74 10.90 -6.62
N VAL A 266 14.96 9.60 -6.59
CA VAL A 266 14.08 8.60 -7.20
C VAL A 266 13.27 7.98 -6.06
N ILE A 267 11.94 7.94 -6.19
CA ILE A 267 11.05 7.38 -5.17
C ILE A 267 10.33 6.19 -5.78
N PHE A 268 10.61 5.00 -5.28
CA PHE A 268 9.98 3.81 -5.82
C PHE A 268 8.73 3.41 -5.04
N SER A 269 7.64 3.14 -5.76
CA SER A 269 6.33 2.85 -5.17
C SER A 269 5.52 1.85 -6.00
N ALA A 270 6.17 0.89 -6.67
CA ALA A 270 5.50 -0.11 -7.51
C ALA A 270 4.84 -1.25 -6.70
N GLY A 271 4.53 -1.01 -5.43
CA GLY A 271 3.96 -2.01 -4.54
C GLY A 271 4.96 -3.07 -4.07
N THR A 272 4.49 -3.95 -3.19
CA THR A 272 5.32 -4.89 -2.43
C THR A 272 5.96 -5.99 -3.27
N LEU A 273 5.41 -6.31 -4.45
CA LEU A 273 5.93 -7.36 -5.33
C LEU A 273 6.94 -6.83 -6.35
N GLN A 274 6.67 -5.68 -6.96
CA GLN A 274 7.50 -5.16 -8.06
C GLN A 274 8.59 -4.20 -7.57
N THR A 275 8.43 -3.55 -6.41
CA THR A 275 9.52 -2.77 -5.79
C THR A 275 10.80 -3.59 -5.59
N PRO A 276 10.77 -4.76 -4.94
CA PRO A 276 11.96 -5.59 -4.81
C PRO A 276 12.46 -6.13 -6.16
N GLN A 277 11.56 -6.48 -7.09
CA GLN A 277 11.95 -6.91 -8.43
C GLN A 277 12.78 -5.85 -9.17
N ILE A 278 12.33 -4.59 -9.14
CA ILE A 278 13.03 -3.51 -9.84
C ILE A 278 14.35 -3.21 -9.16
N LEU A 279 14.44 -3.27 -7.82
CA LEU A 279 15.73 -3.19 -7.13
C LEU A 279 16.68 -4.30 -7.60
N GLN A 280 16.22 -5.55 -7.74
CA GLN A 280 17.04 -6.65 -8.25
C GLN A 280 17.55 -6.43 -9.69
N LEU A 281 16.76 -5.76 -10.53
CA LEU A 281 17.16 -5.40 -11.89
C LEU A 281 18.12 -4.20 -11.94
N SER A 282 18.24 -3.43 -10.85
CA SER A 282 18.96 -2.16 -10.81
C SER A 282 20.35 -2.25 -10.20
N ILE A 283 20.59 -3.23 -9.32
CA ILE A 283 21.86 -3.43 -8.62
C ILE A 283 22.32 -4.89 -8.74
N PRO A 284 23.63 -5.17 -8.71
CA PRO A 284 24.13 -6.53 -8.60
C PRO A 284 23.64 -7.15 -7.27
N VAL A 285 22.79 -8.15 -7.35
CA VAL A 285 22.29 -8.88 -6.17
C VAL A 285 23.19 -10.07 -5.89
N VAL A 286 23.76 -10.13 -4.68
CA VAL A 286 24.33 -11.37 -4.15
C VAL A 286 23.24 -12.05 -3.35
N TYR A 287 22.58 -13.01 -3.98
CA TYR A 287 21.49 -13.78 -3.39
C TYR A 287 21.99 -14.53 -2.14
N ASP A 288 21.44 -14.22 -0.96
CA ASP A 288 21.57 -15.09 0.22
C ASP A 288 20.19 -15.44 0.76
N LYS A 289 19.85 -16.73 0.65
CA LYS A 289 18.75 -17.45 1.28
C LYS A 289 17.29 -17.03 0.95
N CYS A 290 16.62 -17.91 0.20
CA CYS A 290 15.17 -18.10 0.35
C CYS A 290 14.89 -18.65 1.76
N LEU A 291 14.21 -17.91 2.63
CA LEU A 291 13.71 -18.39 3.92
C LEU A 291 12.49 -19.32 3.71
N ARG A 292 12.66 -20.40 2.95
CA ARG A 292 11.58 -21.36 2.62
C ARG A 292 11.23 -22.34 3.75
N ASN A 293 11.95 -22.33 4.87
CA ASN A 293 11.97 -23.50 5.75
C ASN A 293 11.07 -23.43 6.99
N SER A 294 10.28 -22.37 7.23
CA SER A 294 9.63 -22.25 8.56
C SER A 294 8.35 -21.41 8.65
N LEU A 295 7.61 -21.15 7.57
CA LEU A 295 6.34 -20.43 7.67
C LEU A 295 5.20 -21.42 7.42
N ASN A 296 4.85 -22.17 8.46
CA ASN A 296 3.81 -23.19 8.36
C ASN A 296 2.41 -22.59 8.13
N ASP A 297 2.14 -21.32 8.46
CA ASP A 297 0.75 -20.86 8.56
C ASP A 297 0.42 -19.48 7.95
N VAL A 298 1.32 -18.82 7.19
CA VAL A 298 0.99 -17.54 6.54
C VAL A 298 1.57 -17.45 5.12
N PRO A 299 0.78 -17.10 4.07
CA PRO A 299 1.29 -16.86 2.73
C PRO A 299 1.98 -15.48 2.67
N THR A 300 3.14 -15.36 3.32
CA THR A 300 4.03 -14.21 3.16
C THR A 300 5.16 -14.57 2.19
N VAL A 301 5.30 -13.79 1.13
CA VAL A 301 6.52 -13.80 0.30
C VAL A 301 7.53 -12.92 1.01
N GLN A 302 8.54 -13.54 1.62
CA GLN A 302 9.66 -12.82 2.22
C GLN A 302 10.83 -12.81 1.23
N MET A 303 11.21 -11.61 0.79
CA MET A 303 12.45 -11.39 0.04
C MET A 303 13.36 -10.52 0.90
N ILE A 304 14.42 -11.12 1.44
CA ILE A 304 15.55 -10.36 1.96
C ILE A 304 16.46 -10.11 0.76
N LEU A 305 16.50 -8.85 0.31
CA LEU A 305 17.46 -8.43 -0.69
C LEU A 305 18.76 -8.10 0.04
N GLN A 306 19.68 -9.06 0.10
CA GLN A 306 21.04 -8.75 0.49
C GLN A 306 21.76 -8.18 -0.74
N SER A 307 21.72 -6.87 -0.85
CA SER A 307 22.62 -6.14 -1.72
C SER A 307 24.06 -6.34 -1.20
N THR A 308 25.06 -6.35 -2.08
CA THR A 308 26.47 -6.21 -1.66
C THR A 308 26.75 -4.85 -1.02
N ASP A 309 25.77 -3.97 -1.04
CA ASP A 309 25.85 -2.56 -0.68
C ASP A 309 24.59 -2.16 0.11
N ALA A 310 24.72 -1.81 1.39
CA ALA A 310 23.58 -1.54 2.29
C ALA A 310 22.68 -0.38 1.83
N ALA A 311 23.17 0.43 0.89
CA ALA A 311 22.64 1.69 0.39
C ALA A 311 21.25 1.69 -0.27
N SER A 312 20.78 0.55 -0.81
CA SER A 312 19.57 0.52 -1.66
C SER A 312 18.25 0.40 -0.87
N THR A 313 18.33 0.35 0.47
CA THR A 313 17.18 0.18 1.36
C THR A 313 17.11 1.35 2.33
N ASN A 314 15.93 1.91 2.56
CA ASN A 314 15.80 3.00 3.53
C ASN A 314 15.98 2.45 4.96
N GLN A 315 16.36 3.31 5.91
CA GLN A 315 16.63 2.91 7.29
C GLN A 315 15.44 2.17 7.93
N PHE A 316 14.22 2.55 7.58
CA PHE A 316 13.00 1.84 8.00
C PHE A 316 13.00 0.38 7.56
N GLN A 317 13.26 0.12 6.27
CA GLN A 317 13.34 -1.21 5.70
C GLN A 317 14.51 -2.02 6.26
N GLN A 318 15.67 -1.39 6.49
CA GLN A 318 16.84 -2.05 7.09
C GLN A 318 16.55 -2.52 8.51
N ASN A 319 15.97 -1.66 9.34
CA ASN A 319 15.57 -1.98 10.71
C ASN A 319 14.55 -3.11 10.75
N MET A 320 13.51 -3.05 9.89
CA MET A 320 12.51 -4.11 9.77
C MET A 320 13.13 -5.44 9.31
N THR A 321 14.03 -5.41 8.33
CA THR A 321 14.70 -6.61 7.80
C THR A 321 15.60 -7.26 8.84
N ALA A 322 16.41 -6.47 9.56
CA ALA A 322 17.31 -6.97 10.59
C ALA A 322 16.54 -7.67 11.73
N GLN A 323 15.40 -7.09 12.14
CA GLN A 323 14.56 -7.73 13.16
C GLN A 323 13.82 -8.95 12.65
N MET A 324 13.30 -8.95 11.42
CA MET A 324 12.70 -10.14 10.81
C MET A 324 13.70 -11.30 10.73
N ILE A 325 14.96 -11.02 10.37
CA ILE A 325 16.03 -12.02 10.41
C ILE A 325 16.22 -12.55 11.84
N ALA A 326 16.20 -11.67 12.84
CA ALA A 326 16.32 -12.07 14.24
C ALA A 326 15.11 -12.90 14.73
N GLU A 327 13.89 -12.57 14.33
CA GLU A 327 12.67 -13.33 14.65
C GLU A 327 12.65 -14.70 13.98
N VAL A 328 13.03 -14.79 12.69
CA VAL A 328 13.16 -16.06 12.00
C VAL A 328 14.25 -16.92 12.63
N ALA A 329 15.37 -16.33 13.03
CA ALA A 329 16.43 -17.04 13.76
C ALA A 329 15.94 -17.56 15.13
N LYS A 330 15.09 -16.79 15.84
CA LYS A 330 14.44 -17.23 17.09
C LYS A 330 13.45 -18.37 16.85
N ALA A 331 12.59 -18.26 15.83
CA ALA A 331 11.62 -19.30 15.46
C ALA A 331 12.30 -20.61 15.03
N GLN A 332 13.49 -20.53 14.43
CA GLN A 332 14.30 -21.69 14.06
C GLN A 332 15.08 -22.31 15.23
N ASN A 333 15.11 -21.66 16.40
CA ASN A 333 15.83 -22.14 17.58
C ASN A 333 15.01 -21.88 18.87
N PRO A 334 13.93 -22.65 19.12
CA PRO A 334 12.92 -22.37 20.15
C PRO A 334 13.40 -22.51 21.61
N ALA A 335 14.70 -22.71 21.87
CA ALA A 335 15.25 -22.93 23.21
C ALA A 335 15.50 -21.64 24.04
N SER A 336 14.83 -20.52 23.72
CA SER A 336 14.92 -19.28 24.51
C SER A 336 13.72 -19.15 25.47
N PRO A 337 13.91 -19.18 26.79
CA PRO A 337 12.83 -19.31 27.79
C PRO A 337 12.05 -18.00 28.06
N THR A 338 11.91 -17.10 27.09
CA THR A 338 11.30 -15.77 27.31
C THR A 338 10.36 -15.36 26.17
N ASP A 339 9.55 -16.27 25.66
CA ASP A 339 8.47 -15.92 24.73
C ASP A 339 7.19 -15.54 25.49
N PRO A 340 6.75 -14.26 25.47
CA PRO A 340 5.49 -13.84 26.07
C PRO A 340 4.24 -14.36 25.32
N LEU A 341 4.39 -15.05 24.17
CA LEU A 341 3.28 -15.71 23.48
C LEU A 341 2.96 -17.12 24.03
N ASN A 342 3.79 -17.66 24.93
CA ASN A 342 3.55 -18.96 25.60
C ASN A 342 2.68 -18.87 26.87
N THR A 343 2.07 -17.71 27.18
CA THR A 343 1.25 -17.52 28.39
C THR A 343 -0.21 -17.18 28.11
N ILE A 344 -0.76 -17.64 27.00
CA ILE A 344 -2.21 -17.64 26.79
C ILE A 344 -2.67 -19.11 26.90
N ASP A 345 -2.95 -19.52 28.14
CA ASP A 345 -3.82 -20.67 28.46
C ASP A 345 -5.29 -20.25 28.34
#